data_AF-A0A4Z2EP52-F1
#
_entry.id   AF-A0A4Z2EP52-F1
#
_cell.length_a   1.000
_cell.length_b   1.000
_cell.length_c   1.000
_cell.angle_alpha   90.00
_cell.angle_beta   90.00
_cell.angle_gamma   90.00
#
_symmetry.space_group_name_H-M   'P 1'
#
loop_
_entity.id
_entity.type
_entity.pdbx_description
1 polymer ?
#
loop_
_entity_poly.entity_id
_entity_poly.type
_entity_poly.pdbx_seq_one_letter_code
_entity_poly.pdbx_strand_id
1 'polypeptide(L)'
;MRKQQERAPPCPPTLDSIIVEYLREQHARCPNPVTTCPPFSLFAPHRCPEPKQRRQAAPSFTARLGSRRFLMLGTCSGHLKFYNVFSGEEEANYTCHSSAITHLQPSRVSPR
;
A
#
# COMPACT_ATOMS: atom_id res chain seq x y z
N MET A 1 -33.59 2.67 33.06
CA MET A 1 -32.54 1.87 33.74
C MET A 1 -31.58 1.34 32.68
N ARG A 2 -30.35 1.87 32.57
CA ARG A 2 -29.34 1.42 31.59
C ARG A 2 -28.44 0.40 32.28
N LYS A 3 -28.45 -0.85 31.83
CA LYS A 3 -27.52 -1.90 32.29
C LYS A 3 -26.11 -1.49 31.88
N GLN A 4 -25.24 -1.26 32.85
CA GLN A 4 -23.82 -1.06 32.62
C GLN A 4 -23.22 -2.40 32.18
N GLN A 5 -22.54 -2.40 31.04
CA GLN A 5 -21.78 -3.54 30.56
C GLN A 5 -20.53 -3.68 31.44
N GLU A 6 -20.54 -4.67 32.33
CA GLU A 6 -19.39 -5.07 33.13
C GLU A 6 -18.28 -5.51 32.17
N ARG A 7 -17.30 -4.63 31.94
CA ARG A 7 -16.07 -4.96 31.21
C ARG A 7 -15.26 -5.86 32.12
N ALA A 8 -14.99 -7.09 31.67
CA ALA A 8 -14.06 -7.99 32.31
C ALA A 8 -12.74 -7.25 32.66
N PRO A 9 -12.10 -7.57 33.80
CA PRO A 9 -10.83 -6.96 34.17
C PRO A 9 -9.83 -7.16 33.02
N PRO A 10 -9.10 -6.12 32.59
CA PRO A 10 -8.08 -6.30 31.56
C PRO A 10 -7.09 -7.33 32.08
N CYS A 11 -6.89 -8.39 31.31
CA CYS A 11 -5.82 -9.34 31.58
C CYS A 11 -4.49 -8.58 31.70
N PRO A 12 -3.58 -9.01 32.60
CA PRO A 12 -2.29 -8.37 32.73
C PRO A 12 -1.59 -8.40 31.36
N PRO A 13 -0.94 -7.29 30.96
CA PRO A 13 -0.24 -7.23 29.68
C PRO A 13 0.82 -8.32 29.62
N THR A 14 0.85 -9.06 28.51
CA THR A 14 1.90 -10.05 28.26
C THR A 14 3.22 -9.34 27.99
N LEU A 15 4.34 -9.99 28.28
CA LEU A 15 5.66 -9.46 27.93
C LEU A 15 5.75 -9.11 26.44
N ASP A 16 5.16 -9.94 25.57
CA ASP A 16 5.08 -9.66 24.13
C ASP A 16 4.39 -8.33 23.83
N SER A 17 3.26 -8.04 24.49
CA SER A 17 2.53 -6.77 24.30
C SER A 17 3.36 -5.56 24.73
N ILE A 18 4.10 -5.67 25.83
CA ILE A 18 4.99 -4.61 26.34
C ILE A 18 6.16 -4.39 25.37
N ILE A 19 6.76 -5.46 24.89
CA ILE A 19 7.89 -5.43 23.95
C ILE A 19 7.46 -4.82 22.61
N VAL A 20 6.31 -5.24 22.08
CA VAL A 20 5.75 -4.68 20.84
C VAL A 20 5.49 -3.19 20.99
N GLU A 21 4.89 -2.76 22.10
CA GLU A 21 4.60 -1.34 22.32
C GLU A 21 5.89 -0.51 22.45
N TYR A 22 6.88 -0.99 23.22
CA TYR A 22 8.18 -0.35 23.33
C TYR A 22 8.88 -0.18 21.97
N LEU A 23 8.89 -1.22 21.14
CA LEU A 23 9.53 -1.17 19.82
C LEU A 23 8.75 -0.29 18.83
N ARG A 24 7.41 -0.23 18.94
CA ARG A 24 6.57 0.70 18.17
C ARG A 24 6.86 2.16 18.54
N GLU A 25 7.01 2.46 19.83
CA GLU A 25 7.37 3.81 20.28
C GLU A 25 8.77 4.23 19.78
N GLN A 26 9.74 3.32 19.79
CA GLN A 26 11.07 3.59 19.21
C GLN A 26 10.99 3.85 17.68
N HIS A 27 10.12 3.11 16.97
CA HIS A 27 9.91 3.34 15.53
C HIS A 27 9.23 4.67 15.23
N ALA A 28 8.30 5.13 16.06
CA ALA A 28 7.62 6.41 15.88
C ALA A 28 8.59 7.61 15.92
N ARG A 29 9.75 7.45 16.57
CA ARG A 29 10.82 8.46 16.66
C ARG A 29 11.82 8.40 15.50
N CYS A 30 11.69 7.44 14.59
CA CYS A 30 12.57 7.30 13.45
C CYS A 30 12.33 8.40 12.40
N PRO A 31 13.34 8.77 11.60
CA PRO A 31 13.21 9.81 10.58
C PRO A 31 12.24 9.47 9.45
N ASN A 32 11.95 8.17 9.22
CA ASN A 32 11.04 7.70 8.18
C ASN A 32 10.19 6.51 8.71
N PRO A 33 9.16 6.76 9.53
CA PRO A 33 8.32 5.68 10.04
C PRO A 33 7.50 5.07 8.89
N VAL A 34 7.49 3.74 8.81
CA VAL A 34 6.69 2.98 7.84
C VAL A 34 5.39 2.53 8.48
N THR A 35 4.31 2.52 7.70
CA THR A 35 2.97 2.17 8.18
C THR A 35 2.83 0.70 8.55
N THR A 36 3.69 -0.17 8.02
CA THR A 36 3.72 -1.61 8.32
C THR A 36 5.16 -2.07 8.49
N CYS A 37 5.58 -2.26 9.74
CA CYS A 37 6.88 -2.85 10.03
C CYS A 37 6.84 -4.38 9.90
N PRO A 38 7.90 -5.01 9.37
CA PRO A 38 8.13 -6.45 9.61
C PRO A 38 8.28 -6.73 11.11
N PRO A 39 8.18 -7.99 11.57
CA PRO A 39 8.27 -8.33 12.98
C PRO A 39 9.53 -7.74 13.61
N PHE A 40 9.37 -7.07 14.75
CA PHE A 40 10.49 -6.47 15.45
C PHE A 40 11.36 -7.57 16.08
N SER A 41 12.68 -7.46 15.90
CA SER A 41 13.65 -8.40 16.49
C SER A 41 14.25 -7.78 17.75
N LEU A 42 14.31 -8.55 18.84
CA LEU A 42 15.01 -8.16 20.07
C LEU A 42 16.53 -8.32 19.97
N PHE A 43 17.01 -9.14 19.02
CA PHE A 43 18.42 -9.47 18.87
C PHE A 43 19.16 -8.53 17.90
N ALA A 44 18.43 -7.63 17.22
CA ALA A 44 18.99 -6.71 16.26
C ALA A 44 18.40 -5.31 16.44
N PRO A 45 19.22 -4.25 16.38
CA PRO A 45 18.73 -2.89 16.41
C PRO A 45 17.79 -2.66 15.22
N HIS A 46 16.64 -2.04 15.49
CA HIS A 46 15.68 -1.68 14.47
C HIS A 46 16.31 -0.74 13.44
N ARG A 47 16.31 -1.16 12.17
CA ARG A 47 16.55 -0.28 11.02
C ARG A 47 15.28 -0.21 10.19
N CYS A 48 14.72 0.99 10.04
CA CYS A 48 13.68 1.24 9.06
C CYS A 48 14.20 0.82 7.69
N PRO A 49 13.42 0.06 6.88
CA PRO A 49 13.77 -0.10 5.49
C PRO A 49 13.88 1.29 4.85
N GLU A 50 14.99 1.57 4.17
CA GLU A 50 15.16 2.85 3.49
C GLU A 50 13.98 3.07 2.53
N PRO A 51 13.34 4.25 2.55
CA PRO A 51 12.24 4.54 1.66
C PRO A 51 12.77 4.52 0.22
N LYS A 52 12.60 3.38 -0.45
CA LYS A 52 12.86 3.24 -1.88
C LYS A 52 11.82 4.07 -2.63
N GLN A 53 12.17 5.34 -2.88
CA GLN A 53 11.64 6.13 -3.99
C GLN A 53 10.21 6.67 -3.83
N ARG A 54 9.83 7.17 -2.64
CA ARG A 54 8.57 7.95 -2.48
C ARG A 54 8.67 9.37 -3.07
N ARG A 55 9.87 9.86 -3.38
CA ARG A 55 10.12 11.26 -3.77
C ARG A 55 10.00 11.58 -5.28
N GLN A 56 9.81 10.58 -6.14
CA GLN A 56 9.73 10.82 -7.60
C GLN A 56 8.31 10.84 -8.15
N ALA A 57 7.31 10.49 -7.34
CA ALA A 57 5.92 10.47 -7.79
C ALA A 57 5.24 11.78 -7.40
N ALA A 58 4.46 12.38 -8.32
CA ALA A 58 3.70 13.59 -8.02
C ALA A 58 2.84 13.40 -6.74
N PRO A 59 2.68 14.46 -5.92
CA PRO A 59 2.07 14.33 -4.59
C PRO A 59 0.60 13.93 -4.63
N SER A 60 -0.16 14.39 -5.62
CA SER A 60 -1.56 14.02 -5.78
C SER A 60 -1.74 12.82 -6.72
N PHE A 61 -2.70 11.95 -6.38
CA PHE A 61 -3.12 10.86 -7.25
C PHE A 61 -3.57 11.38 -8.62
N THR A 62 -4.32 12.49 -8.63
CA THR A 62 -4.77 13.16 -9.85
C THR A 62 -3.62 13.66 -10.71
N ALA A 63 -2.58 14.27 -10.13
CA ALA A 63 -1.42 14.69 -10.90
C ALA A 63 -0.65 13.50 -11.47
N ARG A 64 -0.49 12.42 -10.69
CA ARG A 64 0.15 11.18 -11.18
C ARG A 64 -0.63 10.54 -12.33
N LEU A 65 -1.95 10.57 -12.26
CA LEU A 65 -2.80 10.05 -13.32
C LEU A 65 -2.81 10.97 -14.55
N GLY A 66 -2.83 12.28 -14.36
CA GLY A 66 -2.76 13.26 -15.44
C GLY A 66 -1.41 13.30 -16.16
N SER A 67 -0.31 12.93 -15.49
CA SER A 67 0.99 12.71 -16.15
C SER A 67 1.04 11.42 -16.96
N ARG A 68 0.03 10.54 -16.87
CA ARG A 68 -0.07 9.33 -17.68
C ARG A 68 -0.99 9.59 -18.86
N ARG A 69 -0.54 9.20 -20.05
CA ARG A 69 -1.33 9.33 -21.29
C ARG A 69 -2.49 8.34 -21.37
N PHE A 70 -2.32 7.17 -20.76
CA PHE A 70 -3.27 6.07 -20.83
C PHE A 70 -3.58 5.50 -19.43
N LEU A 71 -4.84 5.13 -19.23
CA LEU A 71 -5.33 4.34 -18.12
C LEU A 71 -5.46 2.88 -18.56
N MET A 72 -4.85 1.96 -17.81
CA MET A 72 -4.93 0.52 -18.05
C MET A 72 -5.93 -0.12 -17.10
N LEU A 73 -6.92 -0.84 -17.62
CA LEU A 73 -7.96 -1.52 -16.85
C LEU A 73 -8.01 -3.01 -17.18
N GLY A 74 -7.99 -3.85 -16.14
CA GLY A 74 -8.18 -5.29 -16.27
C GLY A 74 -9.62 -5.69 -15.96
N THR A 75 -10.21 -6.56 -16.77
CA THR A 75 -11.56 -7.07 -16.57
C THR A 75 -11.57 -8.45 -15.91
N CYS A 76 -12.74 -8.83 -15.37
CA CYS A 76 -12.97 -10.19 -14.85
C CYS A 76 -12.93 -11.28 -15.93
N SER A 77 -13.08 -10.91 -17.19
CA SER A 77 -12.96 -11.80 -18.35
C SER A 77 -11.53 -11.95 -18.89
N GLY A 78 -10.55 -11.25 -18.29
CA GLY A 78 -9.15 -11.34 -18.72
C GLY A 78 -8.74 -10.39 -19.84
N HIS A 79 -9.57 -9.38 -20.11
CA HIS A 79 -9.25 -8.31 -21.04
C HIS A 79 -8.50 -7.18 -20.36
N LEU A 80 -7.49 -6.66 -21.04
CA LEU A 80 -6.75 -5.46 -20.69
C LEU A 80 -7.13 -4.35 -21.66
N LYS A 81 -7.84 -3.34 -21.15
CA LYS A 81 -8.28 -2.18 -21.92
C LYS A 81 -7.44 -0.95 -21.62
N PHE A 82 -7.15 -0.17 -22.64
CA PHE A 82 -6.43 1.09 -22.56
C PHE A 82 -7.40 2.22 -22.90
N TYR A 83 -7.52 3.18 -21.99
CA TYR A 83 -8.32 4.38 -22.19
C TYR A 83 -7.41 5.59 -22.23
N ASN A 84 -7.64 6.49 -23.17
CA ASN A 84 -6.99 7.78 -23.21
C ASN A 84 -7.55 8.66 -22.07
N VAL A 85 -6.69 9.16 -21.19
CA VAL A 85 -7.14 9.91 -20.00
C VAL A 85 -7.66 11.31 -20.37
N PHE A 86 -7.31 11.80 -21.57
CA PHE A 86 -7.71 13.13 -22.05
C PHE A 86 -9.01 13.10 -22.86
N SER A 87 -9.17 12.14 -23.78
CA SER A 87 -10.39 12.01 -24.59
C SER A 87 -11.45 11.10 -23.97
N GLY A 88 -11.06 10.20 -23.06
CA GLY A 88 -11.94 9.17 -22.50
C GLY A 88 -12.23 8.01 -23.45
N GLU A 89 -11.61 7.98 -24.62
CA GLU A 89 -11.84 6.93 -25.63
C GLU A 89 -11.02 5.67 -25.35
N GLU A 90 -11.55 4.53 -25.79
CA GLU A 90 -10.84 3.24 -25.75
C GLU A 90 -9.83 3.18 -26.90
N GLU A 91 -8.54 3.16 -26.56
CA GLU A 91 -7.43 3.14 -27.51
C GLU A 91 -7.03 1.71 -27.89
N ALA A 92 -7.22 0.75 -26.97
CA ALA A 92 -6.92 -0.66 -27.24
C ALA A 92 -7.64 -1.62 -26.29
N ASN A 93 -7.86 -2.84 -26.76
CA ASN A 93 -8.43 -3.95 -25.99
C ASN A 93 -7.66 -5.24 -26.30
N TYR A 94 -6.99 -5.79 -25.30
CA TYR A 94 -6.17 -6.99 -25.42
C TYR A 94 -6.77 -8.12 -24.59
N THR A 95 -6.93 -9.29 -25.17
CA THR A 95 -7.25 -10.52 -24.45
C THR A 95 -5.97 -11.16 -23.92
N CYS A 96 -5.61 -10.86 -22.67
CA CYS A 96 -4.39 -11.39 -22.06
C CYS A 96 -4.62 -12.74 -21.39
N HIS A 97 -5.78 -12.91 -20.77
CA HIS A 97 -6.14 -14.11 -20.01
C HIS A 97 -7.57 -14.52 -20.31
N SER A 98 -7.91 -15.76 -19.98
CA SER A 98 -9.28 -16.28 -19.95
C SER A 98 -9.94 -16.14 -18.56
N SER A 99 -9.26 -15.47 -17.63
CA SER A 99 -9.65 -15.30 -16.22
C SER A 99 -9.40 -13.88 -15.75
N ALA A 100 -9.99 -13.50 -14.62
CA ALA A 100 -9.90 -12.14 -14.09
C ALA A 100 -8.47 -11.65 -13.90
N ILE A 101 -8.21 -10.42 -14.35
CA ILE A 101 -6.96 -9.72 -14.08
C ILE A 101 -7.06 -9.07 -12.70
N THR A 102 -6.41 -9.65 -11.68
CA THR A 102 -6.47 -9.19 -10.29
C THR A 102 -5.37 -8.18 -9.94
N HIS A 103 -4.27 -8.18 -10.69
CA HIS A 103 -3.13 -7.32 -10.43
C HIS A 103 -2.49 -6.83 -11.73
N LEU A 104 -2.29 -5.53 -11.86
CA LEU A 104 -1.64 -4.88 -13.00
C LEU A 104 -0.54 -3.96 -12.50
N GLN A 105 0.69 -4.18 -12.97
CA GLN A 105 1.83 -3.34 -12.66
C GLN A 105 2.46 -2.79 -13.94
N PRO A 106 2.34 -1.47 -14.19
CA PRO A 106 3.08 -0.82 -15.27
C PRO A 106 4.59 -0.95 -15.04
N SER A 107 5.36 -1.09 -16.11
CA SER A 107 6.82 -1.06 -16.03
C SER A 107 7.28 0.30 -15.47
N ARG A 108 8.30 0.27 -14.60
CA ARG A 108 8.91 1.49 -14.04
C ARG A 108 9.89 2.18 -15.00
N VAL A 109 10.16 1.55 -16.14
CA VAL A 109 11.13 2.02 -17.13
C VAL A 109 10.35 2.80 -18.18
N SER A 110 10.56 4.11 -18.24
CA SER A 110 10.13 4.91 -19.39
C SER A 110 10.80 4.34 -20.63
N PRO A 111 10.07 4.05 -21.72
CA PRO A 111 10.73 3.88 -23.00
C PRO A 111 11.49 5.20 -23.29
N ARG A 112 12.75 5.07 -23.73
CA ARG A 112 13.57 6.20 -24.16
C ARG A 112 13.09 6.74 -25.50
#